data_AF-A0A2K4ZFU9-F1
#
_entry.id   AF-A0A2K4ZFU9-F1
#
_cell.length_a   1.000
_cell.length_b   1.000
_cell.length_c   1.000
_cell.angle_alpha   90.00
_cell.angle_beta   90.00
_cell.angle_gamma   90.00
#
_symmetry.space_group_name_H-M   'P 1'
#
loop_
_entity.id
_entity.type
_entity.pdbx_description
1 polymer ?
#
loop_
_entity_poly.entity_id
_entity_poly.type
_entity_poly.pdbx_seq_one_letter_code
_entity_poly.pdbx_strand_id
1 'polypeptide(L)'
;MEFVERKRWLFFGLPFTFTKYTIKEDMITVAEGLLKTVENDCYMYKVQDVTHSTTLAEKIFGLGTVTCYTGDTTHPQLVLQHIKNSRTVKDFILKESEEARLKRRTVNMLDIGSVDLDDMDDADT
;
A
#
# COMPACT_ATOMS: atom_id res chain seq x y z
N MET A 1 9.79 -6.94 -4.45
CA MET A 1 9.45 -7.88 -3.35
C MET A 1 7.93 -7.91 -3.20
N GLU A 2 7.33 -9.09 -3.06
CA GLU A 2 5.86 -9.24 -2.94
C GLU A 2 5.52 -9.97 -1.64
N PHE A 3 4.60 -9.40 -0.85
CA PHE A 3 4.10 -10.03 0.36
C PHE A 3 2.67 -10.51 0.12
N VAL A 4 2.45 -11.82 0.29
CA VAL A 4 1.13 -12.42 0.23
C VAL A 4 0.77 -12.93 1.62
N GLU A 5 -0.16 -12.24 2.26
CA GLU A 5 -0.70 -12.60 3.57
C GLU A 5 -2.15 -13.03 3.45
N ARG A 6 -2.60 -13.85 4.40
CA ARG A 6 -4.01 -14.26 4.52
C ARG A 6 -4.50 -13.93 5.91
N LYS A 7 -5.74 -13.45 6.02
CA LYS A 7 -6.39 -13.24 7.30
C LYS A 7 -6.54 -14.59 8.02
N ARG A 8 -6.10 -14.65 9.27
CA ARG A 8 -6.18 -15.85 10.11
C ARG A 8 -7.17 -15.62 11.23
N TRP A 9 -7.85 -16.68 11.67
CA TRP A 9 -8.74 -16.58 12.81
C TRP A 9 -7.95 -16.66 14.13
N LEU A 10 -8.31 -15.77 15.06
CA LEU A 10 -7.62 -15.55 16.34
C LEU A 10 -7.67 -16.76 17.29
N PHE A 11 -8.67 -17.66 17.16
CA PHE A 11 -8.91 -18.74 18.13
C PHE A 11 -8.44 -20.14 17.69
N PHE A 12 -8.25 -20.41 16.40
CA PHE A 12 -7.82 -21.73 15.90
C PHE A 12 -6.73 -21.69 14.81
N GLY A 13 -6.21 -20.52 14.45
CA GLY A 13 -5.13 -20.39 13.45
C GLY A 13 -5.51 -20.84 12.03
N LEU A 14 -6.74 -21.30 11.81
CA LEU A 14 -7.27 -21.70 10.52
C LEU A 14 -7.62 -20.46 9.68
N PRO A 15 -7.25 -20.42 8.38
CA PRO A 15 -7.61 -19.35 7.46
C PRO A 15 -9.08 -19.54 7.02
N PHE A 16 -10.02 -19.38 7.95
CA PHE A 16 -11.44 -19.52 7.64
C PHE A 16 -12.01 -18.31 6.89
N THR A 17 -11.33 -17.17 6.99
CA THR A 17 -11.63 -15.97 6.20
C THR A 17 -10.92 -16.06 4.85
N PHE A 18 -11.69 -16.06 3.77
CA PHE A 18 -11.22 -16.00 2.37
C PHE A 18 -10.73 -14.60 2.02
N THR A 19 -9.92 -14.02 2.90
CA THR A 19 -9.32 -12.69 2.70
C THR A 19 -7.85 -12.86 2.38
N LYS A 20 -7.46 -12.40 1.20
CA LYS A 20 -6.08 -12.41 0.71
C LYS A 20 -5.59 -10.98 0.61
N TYR A 21 -4.48 -10.71 1.27
CA TYR A 21 -3.76 -9.44 1.21
C TYR A 21 -2.54 -9.63 0.31
N THR A 22 -2.45 -8.86 -0.77
CA THR A 22 -1.30 -8.88 -1.67
C THR A 22 -0.69 -7.49 -1.65
N ILE A 23 0.51 -7.36 -1.10
CA ILE A 23 1.25 -6.10 -1.05
C ILE A 23 2.38 -6.18 -2.07
N LYS A 24 2.29 -5.34 -3.11
CA LYS A 24 3.33 -5.13 -4.11
C LYS A 24 3.97 -3.76 -3.90
N GLU A 25 5.04 -3.49 -4.64
CA GLU A 25 5.75 -2.20 -4.62
C GLU A 25 4.84 -1.05 -5.11
N ASP A 26 4.08 -1.30 -6.19
CA ASP A 26 3.25 -0.26 -6.80
C ASP A 26 1.84 -0.15 -6.21
N MET A 27 1.30 -1.25 -5.66
CA MET A 27 -0.10 -1.33 -5.22
C MET A 27 -0.33 -2.37 -4.12
N ILE A 28 -1.38 -2.15 -3.34
CA ILE A 28 -1.90 -3.04 -2.31
C ILE A 28 -3.27 -3.52 -2.76
N THR A 29 -3.44 -4.83 -2.85
CA THR A 29 -4.70 -5.48 -3.21
C THR A 29 -5.25 -6.24 -2.00
N VAL A 30 -6.51 -5.98 -1.69
CA VAL A 30 -7.27 -6.68 -0.65
C VAL A 30 -8.44 -7.37 -1.30
N ALA A 31 -8.34 -8.70 -1.43
CA ALA A 31 -9.41 -9.53 -1.95
C ALA A 31 -10.16 -10.16 -0.78
N GLU A 32 -11.45 -9.85 -0.66
CA GLU A 32 -12.34 -10.35 0.39
C GLU A 32 -13.56 -11.03 -0.23
N GLY A 33 -13.87 -12.25 0.17
CA GLY A 33 -15.13 -12.88 -0.24
C GLY A 33 -15.16 -14.39 -0.17
N LEU A 34 -16.31 -14.94 0.25
CA LEU A 34 -16.60 -16.38 0.18
C LEU A 34 -17.56 -16.72 -0.96
N LEU A 35 -18.69 -16.00 -1.06
CA LEU A 35 -19.69 -16.16 -2.13
C LEU A 35 -19.62 -15.05 -3.19
N LYS A 36 -19.22 -13.84 -2.77
CA LYS A 36 -18.98 -12.69 -3.63
C LYS A 36 -17.59 -12.18 -3.35
N THR A 37 -16.73 -12.17 -4.36
CA THR A 37 -15.37 -11.62 -4.27
C THR A 37 -15.43 -10.11 -4.50
N VAL A 38 -14.88 -9.36 -3.56
CA VAL A 38 -14.66 -7.92 -3.64
C VAL A 38 -13.16 -7.70 -3.60
N GLU A 39 -12.62 -7.08 -4.64
CA GLU A 39 -11.21 -6.74 -4.75
C GLU A 39 -11.07 -5.23 -4.63
N ASN A 40 -10.36 -4.78 -3.60
CA ASN A 40 -10.07 -3.38 -3.36
C ASN A 40 -8.58 -3.14 -3.59
N ASP A 41 -8.27 -2.36 -4.62
CA ASP A 41 -6.90 -1.99 -4.98
C ASP A 41 -6.60 -0.55 -4.55
N CYS A 42 -5.42 -0.36 -3.95
CA CYS A 42 -4.91 0.94 -3.61
C CYS A 42 -3.48 1.09 -4.11
N TYR A 43 -3.21 2.16 -4.86
CA TYR A 43 -1.84 2.45 -5.30
C TYR A 43 -0.98 2.97 -4.15
N MET A 44 0.28 2.54 -4.12
CA MET A 44 1.23 2.86 -3.06
C MET A 44 1.49 4.37 -2.95
N TYR A 45 1.53 5.08 -4.08
CA TYR A 45 1.73 6.55 -4.09
C TYR A 45 0.58 7.33 -3.43
N LYS A 46 -0.62 6.73 -3.29
CA LYS A 46 -1.78 7.36 -2.64
C LYS A 46 -1.83 7.09 -1.14
N VAL A 47 -1.01 6.18 -0.63
CA VAL A 47 -0.92 5.90 0.81
C VAL A 47 -0.28 7.10 1.49
N GLN A 48 -0.99 7.66 2.47
CA GLN A 48 -0.54 8.85 3.20
C GLN A 48 0.09 8.47 4.54
N ASP A 49 -0.54 7.55 5.26
CA ASP A 49 -0.09 7.12 6.58
C ASP A 49 -0.41 5.63 6.80
N VAL A 50 0.38 4.99 7.66
CA VAL A 50 0.29 3.56 7.98
C VAL A 50 0.38 3.35 9.48
N THR A 51 -0.71 2.90 10.08
CA THR A 51 -0.81 2.58 11.50
C THR A 51 -0.71 1.09 11.74
N HIS A 52 0.05 0.70 12.75
CA HIS A 52 0.12 -0.68 13.24
C HIS A 52 -0.60 -0.79 14.59
N SER A 53 -1.55 -1.72 14.70
CA SER A 53 -2.27 -2.02 15.92
C SER A 53 -2.17 -3.51 16.27
N THR A 54 -2.01 -3.81 17.56
CA THR A 54 -1.93 -5.19 18.07
C THR A 54 -2.66 -5.30 19.39
N THR A 55 -3.66 -6.16 19.43
CA THR A 55 -4.38 -6.57 20.64
C THR A 55 -3.54 -7.56 21.46
N LEU A 56 -3.88 -7.75 22.74
CA LEU A 56 -3.15 -8.69 23.61
C LEU A 56 -3.16 -10.12 23.07
N ALA A 57 -4.29 -10.58 22.54
CA ALA A 57 -4.40 -11.89 21.92
C ALA A 57 -3.52 -11.99 20.67
N GLU A 58 -3.55 -10.98 19.79
CA GLU A 58 -2.68 -10.93 18.62
C GLU A 58 -1.20 -10.97 19.00
N LYS A 59 -0.78 -10.27 20.05
CA LYS A 59 0.61 -10.33 20.56
C LYS A 59 1.01 -11.74 20.99
N ILE A 60 0.12 -12.48 21.67
CA ILE A 60 0.38 -13.85 22.10
C ILE A 60 0.51 -14.80 20.89
N PHE A 61 -0.30 -14.58 19.84
CA PHE A 61 -0.29 -15.41 18.62
C PHE A 61 0.66 -14.90 17.51
N GLY A 62 1.41 -13.82 17.75
CA GLY A 62 2.31 -13.22 16.76
C GLY A 62 1.58 -12.68 15.53
N LEU A 63 0.38 -12.14 15.72
CA LEU A 63 -0.44 -11.49 14.70
C LEU A 63 -0.43 -9.97 14.93
N GLY A 64 -0.90 -9.23 13.94
CA GLY A 64 -1.23 -7.83 14.10
C GLY A 64 -2.04 -7.30 12.94
N THR A 65 -2.52 -6.07 13.10
CA THR A 65 -3.37 -5.39 12.14
C THR A 65 -2.65 -4.14 11.64
N VAL A 66 -2.61 -3.97 10.32
CA VAL A 66 -2.02 -2.78 9.66
C VAL A 66 -3.14 -2.03 8.97
N THR A 67 -3.26 -0.75 9.27
CA THR A 67 -4.23 0.16 8.69
C THR A 67 -3.50 1.17 7.82
N CYS A 68 -3.80 1.17 6.52
CA CYS A 68 -3.29 2.15 5.58
C CYS A 68 -4.37 3.22 5.34
N TYR A 69 -4.00 4.47 5.53
CA TYR A 69 -4.82 5.62 5.18
C TYR A 69 -4.45 6.08 3.78
N THR A 70 -5.46 6.18 2.92
CA THR A 70 -5.27 6.48 1.51
C THR A 70 -5.93 7.81 1.18
N GLY A 71 -5.35 8.55 0.24
CA GLY A 71 -5.97 9.73 -0.34
C GLY A 71 -7.02 9.42 -1.41
N ASP A 72 -7.48 8.16 -1.54
CA ASP A 72 -8.50 7.82 -2.52
C ASP A 72 -9.92 8.15 -2.03
N THR A 73 -10.77 8.55 -2.95
CA THR A 73 -12.15 8.96 -2.65
C THR A 73 -13.07 7.77 -2.41
N THR A 74 -12.77 6.64 -3.04
CA THR A 74 -13.57 5.41 -2.94
C THR A 74 -13.30 4.68 -1.64
N HIS A 75 -12.04 4.52 -1.26
CA HIS A 75 -11.60 3.69 -0.12
C HIS A 75 -10.57 4.44 0.73
N PRO A 76 -11.00 5.32 1.65
CA PRO A 76 -10.09 6.16 2.44
C PRO A 76 -9.24 5.36 3.43
N GLN A 77 -9.65 4.13 3.76
CA GLN A 77 -8.97 3.27 4.73
C GLN A 77 -8.92 1.84 4.22
N LEU A 78 -7.73 1.25 4.23
CA LEU A 78 -7.47 -0.14 3.87
C LEU A 78 -6.91 -0.88 5.09
N VAL A 79 -7.59 -1.94 5.54
CA VAL A 79 -7.23 -2.62 6.81
C VAL A 79 -6.80 -4.06 6.54
N LEU A 80 -5.54 -4.36 6.81
CA LEU A 80 -4.96 -5.70 6.77
C LEU A 80 -5.02 -6.30 8.19
N GLN A 81 -6.02 -7.16 8.43
CA GLN A 81 -6.30 -7.69 9.77
C GLN A 81 -5.63 -9.05 10.01
N HIS A 82 -5.17 -9.27 11.25
CA HIS A 82 -4.63 -10.55 11.72
C HIS A 82 -3.55 -11.16 10.80
N ILE A 83 -2.59 -10.35 10.37
CA ILE A 83 -1.43 -10.79 9.57
C ILE A 83 -0.24 -11.11 10.49
N LYS A 84 0.56 -12.12 10.14
CA LYS A 84 1.71 -12.55 10.97
C LYS A 84 2.81 -11.49 10.99
N ASN A 85 3.30 -11.11 9.82
CA ASN A 85 4.42 -10.19 9.70
C ASN A 85 3.98 -8.73 9.66
N SER A 86 3.04 -8.36 10.54
CA SER A 86 2.42 -7.02 10.55
C SER A 86 3.43 -5.88 10.64
N ARG A 87 4.50 -6.03 11.42
CA ARG A 87 5.56 -5.02 11.53
C ARG A 87 6.37 -4.88 10.24
N THR A 88 6.85 -5.99 9.67
CA THR A 88 7.61 -5.98 8.42
C THR A 88 6.79 -5.45 7.25
N VAL A 89 5.50 -5.82 7.17
CA VAL A 89 4.58 -5.31 6.15
C VAL A 89 4.39 -3.80 6.31
N LYS A 90 4.22 -3.31 7.54
CA LYS A 90 4.10 -1.87 7.80
C LYS A 90 5.36 -1.11 7.38
N ASP A 91 6.54 -1.60 7.74
CA ASP A 91 7.82 -0.96 7.38
C ASP A 91 8.05 -0.99 5.86
N PHE A 92 7.66 -2.08 5.19
CA PHE A 92 7.69 -2.19 3.74
C PHE A 92 6.76 -1.17 3.05
N ILE A 93 5.49 -1.10 3.46
CA ILE A 93 4.53 -0.14 2.89
C ILE A 93 5.02 1.30 3.09
N LEU A 94 5.58 1.62 4.27
CA LEU A 94 6.11 2.94 4.54
C LEU A 94 7.23 3.29 3.56
N LYS A 95 8.22 2.42 3.40
CA LYS A 95 9.35 2.61 2.48
C LYS A 95 8.90 2.78 1.03
N GLU A 96 8.06 1.87 0.54
CA GLU A 96 7.59 1.88 -0.85
C GLU A 96 6.69 3.11 -1.13
N SER A 97 5.90 3.56 -0.16
CA SER A 97 5.11 4.79 -0.29
C SER A 97 5.97 6.04 -0.41
N GLU A 98 7.10 6.11 0.30
CA GLU A 98 8.06 7.21 0.18
C GLU A 98 8.78 7.18 -1.17
N GLU A 99 9.27 6.02 -1.60
CA GLU A 99 9.94 5.85 -2.89
C GLU A 99 9.00 6.17 -4.07
N ALA A 100 7.75 5.70 -4.02
CA ALA A 100 6.76 6.01 -5.05
C ALA A 100 6.45 7.51 -5.13
N ARG A 101 6.38 8.20 -3.98
CA ARG A 101 6.20 9.66 -3.93
C ARG A 101 7.42 10.41 -4.46
N LEU A 102 8.63 9.95 -4.13
CA LEU A 102 9.87 10.55 -4.63
C LEU A 102 9.97 10.41 -6.15
N LYS A 103 9.73 9.21 -6.69
CA LYS A 103 9.76 8.94 -8.14
C LYS A 103 8.86 9.89 -8.90
N ARG A 104 7.66 10.16 -8.38
CA ARG A 104 6.72 11.10 -8.99
C ARG A 104 7.17 12.56 -8.89
N ARG A 105 7.78 12.94 -7.77
CA ARG A 105 8.36 14.29 -7.61
C ARG A 105 9.50 14.52 -8.60
N THR A 106 10.37 13.54 -8.81
CA THR A 106 11.50 13.64 -9.75
C THR A 106 11.01 13.71 -11.20
N VAL A 107 10.02 12.90 -11.59
CA VAL A 107 9.43 12.96 -12.93
C VAL A 107 8.85 14.34 -13.23
N ASN A 108 8.15 14.95 -12.27
CA ASN A 108 7.59 16.29 -12.45
C ASN A 108 8.66 17.40 -12.56
N MET A 109 9.84 17.22 -11.98
CA MET A 109 10.95 18.19 -12.10
C MET A 109 11.66 18.08 -13.45
N LEU A 110 11.82 16.87 -13.99
CA LEU A 110 12.48 16.65 -15.28
C LEU A 110 11.67 17.24 -16.44
N ASP A 111 10.34 17.18 -16.37
CA ASP A 111 9.43 17.74 -17.39
C ASP A 111 9.47 19.27 -17.47
N ILE A 112 9.82 19.96 -16.37
CA ILE A 112 10.00 21.42 -16.33
C ILE A 112 11.29 21.87 -17.02
N GLY A 113 12.34 21.03 -17.07
CA GLY A 113 13.64 21.40 -17.65
C GLY A 113 13.74 21.23 -19.16
N SER A 114 12.81 20.51 -19.80
CA SER A 114 12.80 20.24 -21.24
C SER A 114 11.98 21.23 -22.06
N VAL A 115 11.18 22.09 -21.42
CA VAL A 115 10.33 23.09 -22.12
C VAL A 115 11.04 24.40 -22.44
N ASP A 116 12.25 24.64 -21.93
CA ASP A 116 12.95 25.93 -22.08
C ASP A 116 14.11 25.93 -23.10
N LEU A 117 14.38 24.82 -23.81
CA LEU A 117 15.55 24.72 -24.72
C LEU A 117 15.21 24.73 -26.22
N ASP A 118 13.95 24.56 -26.61
CA ASP A 118 13.55 24.53 -28.02
C ASP A 118 13.08 25.89 -28.57
N ASP A 119 13.01 26.95 -27.73
CA ASP A 119 12.46 28.27 -28.09
C ASP A 119 13.54 29.39 -28.21
N MET A 120 14.83 29.04 -28.27
CA MET A 120 15.94 30.01 -28.35
C MET A 120 16.68 30.08 -29.70
N ASP A 121 16.26 29.35 -30.74
CA ASP A 121 16.97 29.31 -32.04
C ASP A 121 16.32 30.16 -33.17
N ASP A 122 15.24 30.91 -32.90
CA ASP A 122 14.54 31.74 -33.92
C ASP A 122 14.59 33.25 -33.64
N ALA A 123 15.73 33.77 -33.17
CA ALA A 123 15.95 35.21 -32.98
C ALA A 123 17.33 35.67 -33.46
N ASP A 124 17.65 35.45 -34.73
CA ASP A 124 18.65 36.26 -35.43
C ASP A 124 18.21 36.49 -36.90
N THR A 125 17.49 37.60 -37.10
CA THR A 125 17.29 38.29 -38.38
C THR A 125 17.93 39.67 -38.27
#